data_AF-A0A3L7RW87-F1
#
_entry.id   AF-A0A3L7RW87-F1
#
_cell.length_a   1.000
_cell.length_b   1.000
_cell.length_c   1.000
_cell.angle_alpha   90.00
_cell.angle_beta   90.00
_cell.angle_gamma   90.00
#
_symmetry.space_group_name_H-M   'P 1'
#
loop_
_entity.id
_entity.type
_entity.pdbx_description
1 polymer ?
#
loop_
_entity_poly.entity_id
_entity_poly.type
_entity_poly.pdbx_seq_one_letter_code
_entity_poly.pdbx_strand_id
1 'polypeptide(L)'
;MFLSTTFRRILTEMFPVALACAGCLMSIGCGGNSATPVASTDTPAASEPSQQAASATVAASEEKPAATASTSKTRHKRDEVWVDENGQKWFGNVPMDAFFDNAYEVASNQESIGGAVVAVADAGGATDPAMTPAAAEASDPTVAAASDSPKPPTETTTAPEAGGEDSWATLITAATIDEEVKSIRNFLNENVHSVGTFNSSMLMIPPKAAALGAVAVIVMEHPESVPWKDDAKYVRDLAKKMNSSVLQRGAKDQKRIEELYDAVDATLSRSKPAGLEEPPESDSFAEVAEMRLLMMRMEEAEKRLKTEAGTEGALGEKKAMVAHEASMMAVMAKIVSMPAYGYGDDAKFTGYANEVLKASQDIKIAAESGDFAGYESAMTRVSTTCSNCHSDYKND
;
A
#
# COMPACT_ATOMS: atom_id res chain seq x y z
N MET A 1 10.33 -52.34 -38.71
CA MET A 1 9.50 -52.67 -39.89
C MET A 1 8.10 -52.15 -39.62
N PHE A 2 7.45 -51.51 -40.60
CA PHE A 2 6.14 -50.83 -40.51
C PHE A 2 6.09 -49.69 -39.46
N LEU A 3 5.89 -48.40 -39.76
CA LEU A 3 4.94 -47.69 -40.65
C LEU A 3 3.46 -47.88 -40.25
N SER A 4 2.59 -46.85 -40.31
CA SER A 4 2.77 -45.38 -40.42
C SER A 4 1.39 -44.70 -40.34
N THR A 5 1.31 -43.45 -39.83
CA THR A 5 0.20 -42.48 -40.05
C THR A 5 -1.19 -42.92 -39.50
N THR A 6 -2.16 -42.06 -39.18
CA THR A 6 -2.52 -40.74 -39.72
C THR A 6 -3.30 -39.89 -38.70
N PHE A 7 -2.93 -38.63 -38.47
CA PHE A 7 -3.89 -37.50 -38.40
C PHE A 7 -3.17 -36.15 -38.55
N ARG A 8 -3.65 -35.27 -39.44
CA ARG A 8 -3.12 -33.91 -39.67
C ARG A 8 -4.15 -33.06 -40.43
N ARG A 9 -4.14 -31.75 -40.20
CA ARG A 9 -4.99 -30.68 -40.80
C ARG A 9 -6.44 -30.63 -40.33
N ILE A 10 -6.76 -29.55 -39.60
CA ILE A 10 -7.58 -28.48 -40.19
C ILE A 10 -6.66 -27.24 -40.28
N LEU A 11 -6.81 -26.43 -41.33
CA LEU A 11 -6.01 -25.23 -41.63
C LEU A 11 -6.78 -24.41 -42.67
N THR A 12 -6.52 -23.11 -42.73
CA THR A 12 -7.02 -22.12 -43.72
C THR A 12 -8.42 -21.58 -43.44
N GLU A 13 -8.47 -20.30 -43.06
CA GLU A 13 -9.17 -19.27 -43.83
C GLU A 13 -8.25 -18.03 -43.87
N MET A 14 -8.10 -17.40 -45.03
CA MET A 14 -7.25 -16.21 -45.23
C MET A 14 -8.00 -15.24 -46.13
N PHE A 15 -8.30 -14.03 -45.63
CA PHE A 15 -8.92 -12.97 -46.42
C PHE A 15 -8.02 -11.73 -46.54
N PRO A 16 -7.31 -11.57 -47.67
CA PRO A 16 -6.73 -10.30 -48.06
C PRO A 16 -7.71 -9.52 -48.94
N VAL A 17 -8.06 -8.30 -48.56
CA VAL A 17 -8.69 -7.32 -49.45
C VAL A 17 -7.85 -6.05 -49.45
N ALA A 18 -7.22 -5.77 -50.59
CA ALA A 18 -6.53 -4.52 -50.85
C ALA A 18 -7.18 -3.84 -52.06
N LEU A 19 -7.57 -2.58 -51.91
CA LEU A 19 -7.78 -1.69 -53.05
C LEU A 19 -7.43 -0.25 -52.64
N ALA A 20 -6.91 0.52 -53.60
CA ALA A 20 -6.26 1.80 -53.34
C ALA A 20 -7.15 3.00 -53.69
N CYS A 21 -6.85 4.14 -53.05
CA CYS A 21 -7.09 5.47 -53.61
C CYS A 21 -5.85 6.34 -53.38
N ALA A 22 -5.44 7.11 -54.39
CA ALA A 22 -4.29 7.99 -54.35
C ALA A 22 -4.53 9.27 -55.15
N GLY A 23 -3.91 10.38 -54.72
CA GLY A 23 -4.07 11.72 -55.29
C GLY A 23 -5.06 12.60 -54.49
N CYS A 24 -4.93 13.93 -54.47
CA CYS A 24 -3.90 14.77 -55.11
C CYS A 24 -3.75 16.17 -54.46
N LEU A 25 -2.50 16.65 -54.39
CA LEU A 25 -2.02 18.02 -54.65
C LEU A 25 -2.64 19.28 -53.97
N MET A 26 -1.74 20.02 -53.30
CA MET A 26 -1.52 21.49 -53.39
C MET A 26 -2.57 22.50 -52.86
N SER A 27 -2.14 23.28 -51.84
CA SER A 27 -2.24 24.76 -51.69
C SER A 27 -1.66 25.11 -50.30
N ILE A 28 -0.49 25.75 -50.14
CA ILE A 28 -0.21 27.19 -50.31
C ILE A 28 -1.23 28.08 -49.58
N GLY A 29 -0.78 28.77 -48.53
CA GLY A 29 -1.62 29.61 -47.66
C GLY A 29 -0.82 30.52 -46.73
N CYS A 30 0.14 31.28 -47.27
CA CYS A 30 0.86 32.31 -46.50
C CYS A 30 0.05 33.62 -46.50
N GLY A 31 -0.19 34.22 -45.34
CA GLY A 31 -1.06 35.40 -45.24
C GLY A 31 -1.06 36.04 -43.85
N GLY A 32 -0.02 36.82 -43.54
CA GLY A 32 -0.05 37.78 -42.43
C GLY A 32 -0.17 39.20 -42.99
N ASN A 33 -0.98 40.06 -42.35
CA ASN A 33 -0.80 41.51 -42.43
C ASN A 33 -1.34 42.20 -41.16
N SER A 34 -0.76 43.35 -40.84
CA SER A 34 -0.97 44.09 -39.58
C SER A 34 -2.16 45.05 -39.63
N ALA A 35 -2.89 45.18 -38.52
CA ALA A 35 -3.68 46.39 -38.20
C ALA A 35 -4.01 46.51 -36.70
N THR A 36 -3.39 47.49 -36.04
CA THR A 36 -3.79 48.12 -34.76
C THR A 36 -3.78 49.64 -34.97
N PRO A 37 -4.25 50.49 -34.04
CA PRO A 37 -5.31 50.33 -33.02
C PRO A 37 -6.35 51.50 -33.07
N VAL A 38 -7.53 51.37 -32.44
CA VAL A 38 -8.39 52.56 -32.13
C VAL A 38 -9.14 52.43 -30.79
N ALA A 39 -8.98 53.47 -29.96
CA ALA A 39 -9.81 53.99 -28.86
C ALA A 39 -10.50 53.07 -27.81
N SER A 40 -10.22 53.40 -26.54
CA SER A 40 -11.06 53.12 -25.37
C SER A 40 -12.26 54.08 -25.27
N THR A 41 -13.28 53.71 -24.49
CA THR A 41 -14.12 54.68 -23.76
C THR A 41 -14.61 54.09 -22.43
N ASP A 42 -14.20 54.70 -21.32
CA ASP A 42 -14.68 54.42 -19.96
C ASP A 42 -15.96 55.20 -19.61
N THR A 43 -16.46 55.01 -18.37
CA THR A 43 -17.25 56.00 -17.58
C THR A 43 -18.79 56.01 -17.83
N PRO A 44 -19.65 56.18 -16.79
CA PRO A 44 -19.57 55.74 -15.38
C PRO A 44 -20.85 55.00 -14.90
N ALA A 45 -20.89 54.65 -13.62
CA ALA A 45 -22.14 54.33 -12.89
C ALA A 45 -22.85 55.61 -12.37
N ALA A 46 -24.14 55.52 -12.02
CA ALA A 46 -24.71 56.02 -10.74
C ALA A 46 -26.24 55.82 -10.60
N SER A 47 -26.68 55.78 -9.33
CA SER A 47 -28.02 56.15 -8.80
C SER A 47 -29.17 55.12 -8.79
N GLU A 48 -29.52 54.69 -7.56
CA GLU A 48 -30.89 54.33 -7.16
C GLU A 48 -31.79 55.59 -7.05
N PRO A 49 -33.11 55.49 -6.79
CA PRO A 49 -33.57 55.36 -5.40
C PRO A 49 -34.82 54.48 -5.14
N SER A 50 -34.73 53.58 -4.16
CA SER A 50 -35.60 53.38 -2.96
C SER A 50 -37.15 53.51 -2.98
N GLN A 51 -37.77 52.92 -1.93
CA GLN A 51 -39.21 52.92 -1.51
C GLN A 51 -40.10 51.84 -2.17
N GLN A 52 -41.06 51.17 -1.51
CA GLN A 52 -41.46 50.98 -0.08
C GLN A 52 -42.13 49.57 0.01
N ALA A 53 -41.93 48.67 0.99
CA ALA A 53 -42.14 48.71 2.45
C ALA A 53 -43.55 48.30 2.96
N ALA A 54 -43.75 47.01 3.29
CA ALA A 54 -44.67 46.42 4.28
C ALA A 54 -44.25 44.92 4.47
N SER A 55 -44.05 44.30 5.65
CA SER A 55 -44.75 44.28 6.96
C SER A 55 -46.11 43.56 6.89
N ALA A 56 -46.50 42.62 7.77
CA ALA A 56 -45.99 42.21 9.11
C ALA A 56 -46.12 40.65 9.29
N THR A 57 -45.33 39.93 10.11
CA THR A 57 -45.40 39.71 11.59
C THR A 57 -46.69 38.97 12.03
N VAL A 58 -46.76 38.03 13.00
CA VAL A 58 -45.84 37.52 14.07
C VAL A 58 -45.41 36.05 13.75
N ALA A 59 -45.10 35.02 14.58
CA ALA A 59 -44.91 34.66 16.02
C ALA A 59 -44.26 33.23 16.06
N ALA A 60 -43.83 32.57 17.16
CA ALA A 60 -43.30 32.89 18.51
C ALA A 60 -42.89 31.55 19.19
N SER A 61 -42.31 31.57 20.41
CA SER A 61 -41.82 30.40 21.20
C SER A 61 -40.55 29.68 20.65
N GLU A 62 -39.65 29.09 21.46
CA GLU A 62 -39.53 29.01 22.94
C GLU A 62 -38.05 29.00 23.41
N GLU A 63 -37.78 28.82 24.71
CA GLU A 63 -36.53 29.24 25.39
C GLU A 63 -35.61 28.09 25.87
N LYS A 64 -34.36 28.43 26.25
CA LYS A 64 -33.47 27.78 27.27
C LYS A 64 -32.63 26.54 26.86
N PRO A 65 -31.45 26.25 27.47
CA PRO A 65 -30.54 27.05 28.31
C PRO A 65 -29.14 27.29 27.69
N ALA A 66 -28.23 27.96 28.43
CA ALA A 66 -26.85 28.25 28.02
C ALA A 66 -25.89 27.03 28.04
N ALA A 67 -24.85 27.10 27.20
CA ALA A 67 -23.65 26.27 27.27
C ALA A 67 -22.44 27.09 27.75
N THR A 68 -21.44 26.42 28.35
CA THR A 68 -20.27 27.04 28.99
C THR A 68 -19.36 27.79 28.02
N ALA A 69 -18.76 28.89 28.50
CA ALA A 69 -17.77 29.67 27.76
C ALA A 69 -16.51 28.85 27.48
N SER A 70 -16.32 28.45 26.22
CA SER A 70 -15.02 28.01 25.70
C SER A 70 -14.17 29.25 25.43
N THR A 71 -13.02 29.37 26.08
CA THR A 71 -12.08 30.48 25.82
C THR A 71 -11.56 30.38 24.39
N SER A 72 -11.61 31.49 23.66
CA SER A 72 -11.21 31.56 22.26
C SER A 72 -9.69 31.41 22.12
N LYS A 73 -9.19 30.17 21.99
CA LYS A 73 -7.78 29.91 21.68
C LYS A 73 -7.42 30.50 20.33
N THR A 74 -6.70 31.61 20.35
CA THR A 74 -6.03 32.20 19.17
C THR A 74 -5.16 31.13 18.51
N ARG A 75 -5.40 30.83 17.23
CA ARG A 75 -4.58 29.88 16.47
C ARG A 75 -3.35 30.59 15.93
N HIS A 76 -2.24 30.47 16.65
CA HIS A 76 -0.91 30.85 16.17
C HIS A 76 -0.47 29.95 15.00
N LYS A 77 0.37 30.49 14.11
CA LYS A 77 0.86 29.74 12.94
C LYS A 77 1.86 28.66 13.37
N ARG A 78 2.02 27.62 12.55
CA ARG A 78 2.87 26.44 12.90
C ARG A 78 4.35 26.81 13.12
N ASP A 79 4.79 27.90 12.51
CA ASP A 79 6.14 28.47 12.48
C ASP A 79 6.34 29.67 13.44
N GLU A 80 5.31 30.01 14.22
CA GLU A 80 5.28 31.20 15.08
C GLU A 80 5.83 30.90 16.48
N VAL A 81 6.91 31.58 16.89
CA VAL A 81 7.34 31.60 18.30
C VAL A 81 6.56 32.69 19.04
N TRP A 82 5.86 32.32 20.10
CA TRP A 82 5.10 33.25 20.95
C TRP A 82 5.26 32.92 22.44
N VAL A 83 4.74 33.80 23.29
CA VAL A 83 4.81 33.70 24.76
C VAL A 83 3.42 33.91 25.34
N ASP A 84 2.99 33.07 26.28
CA ASP A 84 1.69 33.21 26.94
C ASP A 84 1.72 34.10 28.20
N GLU A 85 0.55 34.30 28.81
CA GLU A 85 0.37 35.14 30.00
C GLU A 85 1.14 34.65 31.24
N ASN A 86 1.58 33.39 31.26
CA ASN A 86 2.41 32.81 32.33
C ASN A 86 3.91 32.94 32.05
N GLY A 87 4.29 33.44 30.86
CA GLY A 87 5.68 33.50 30.40
C GLY A 87 6.17 32.23 29.69
N GLN A 88 5.29 31.24 29.45
CA GLN A 88 5.65 30.02 28.75
C GLN A 88 5.95 30.35 27.28
N LYS A 89 7.07 29.84 26.74
CA LYS A 89 7.38 29.93 25.31
C LYS A 89 6.72 28.80 24.54
N TRP A 90 6.17 29.11 23.38
CA TRP A 90 5.49 28.18 22.49
C TRP A 90 6.04 28.30 21.06
N PHE A 91 6.15 27.17 20.36
CA PHE A 91 6.36 27.10 18.92
C PHE A 91 5.10 26.54 18.25
N GLY A 92 4.35 27.41 17.57
CA GLY A 92 3.02 27.12 17.05
C GLY A 92 2.03 26.74 18.14
N ASN A 93 1.84 25.43 18.37
CA ASN A 93 0.97 24.91 19.43
C ASN A 93 1.69 23.91 20.37
N VAL A 94 3.03 23.89 20.35
CA VAL A 94 3.86 23.01 21.18
C VAL A 94 4.63 23.88 22.20
N PRO A 95 4.61 23.56 23.50
CA PRO A 95 5.46 24.23 24.50
C PRO A 95 6.94 24.04 24.15
N MET A 96 7.78 25.07 24.30
CA MET A 96 9.20 24.97 23.96
C MET A 96 10.01 24.12 24.96
N ASP A 97 9.54 23.97 26.19
CA ASP A 97 10.11 23.08 27.22
C ASP A 97 9.76 21.59 27.00
N ALA A 98 8.80 21.28 26.11
CA ALA A 98 8.58 19.92 25.64
C ALA A 98 9.70 19.42 24.69
N PHE A 99 10.58 20.31 24.24
CA PHE A 99 11.82 19.95 23.56
C PHE A 99 12.94 19.93 24.60
N PHE A 100 13.38 18.73 25.00
CA PHE A 100 14.45 18.54 25.97
C PHE A 100 15.74 19.28 25.53
N ASP A 101 16.27 20.17 26.38
CA ASP A 101 17.48 20.95 26.10
C ASP A 101 18.65 20.06 25.60
N ASN A 102 18.80 18.88 26.22
CA ASN A 102 19.76 17.85 25.85
C ASN A 102 19.06 16.56 25.37
N ALA A 103 18.28 16.62 24.29
CA ALA A 103 17.57 15.45 23.73
C ALA A 103 18.48 14.21 23.48
N TYR A 104 19.76 14.40 23.20
CA TYR A 104 20.74 13.32 23.04
C TYR A 104 21.17 12.65 24.37
N GLU A 105 21.12 13.36 25.50
CA GLU A 105 21.37 12.76 26.83
C GLU A 105 20.18 11.91 27.27
N VAL A 106 18.96 12.38 27.04
CA VAL A 106 17.72 11.61 27.29
C VAL A 106 17.69 10.33 26.46
N ALA A 107 18.19 10.37 25.22
CA ALA A 107 18.28 9.21 24.33
C ALA A 107 19.46 8.25 24.64
N SER A 108 20.38 8.61 25.53
CA SER A 108 21.58 7.80 25.85
C SER A 108 21.65 7.32 27.30
N ASN A 109 20.78 7.76 28.21
CA ASN A 109 20.67 7.16 29.53
C ASN A 109 19.93 5.80 29.46
N GLN A 110 20.64 4.71 29.77
CA GLN A 110 20.12 3.33 29.78
C GLN A 110 19.68 2.82 31.16
N GLU A 111 19.52 3.69 32.18
CA GLU A 111 18.97 3.28 33.47
C GLU A 111 17.53 2.75 33.34
N SER A 112 17.36 1.43 33.45
CA SER A 112 16.03 0.80 33.45
C SER A 112 15.23 1.22 34.68
N ILE A 113 14.05 1.80 34.48
CA ILE A 113 13.14 2.17 35.59
C ILE A 113 12.66 0.89 36.29
N GLY A 114 13.21 0.63 37.48
CA GLY A 114 13.16 -0.67 38.13
C GLY A 114 11.77 -1.09 38.63
N GLY A 115 11.17 -2.08 37.97
CA GLY A 115 10.11 -2.92 38.55
C GLY A 115 10.71 -4.00 39.46
N ALA A 116 10.13 -4.19 40.66
CA ALA A 116 10.72 -5.06 41.68
C ALA A 116 10.62 -6.56 41.32
N VAL A 117 11.77 -7.22 41.17
CA VAL A 117 11.87 -8.69 41.14
C VAL A 117 11.83 -9.27 42.56
N VAL A 118 10.98 -10.27 42.76
CA VAL A 118 10.92 -11.04 44.02
C VAL A 118 12.06 -12.06 44.04
N ALA A 119 12.86 -12.06 45.11
CA ALA A 119 14.04 -12.90 45.21
C ALA A 119 13.72 -14.38 45.49
N VAL A 120 14.51 -15.27 44.88
CA VAL A 120 14.65 -16.68 45.30
C VAL A 120 16.13 -17.00 45.45
N ALA A 121 16.56 -17.14 46.70
CA ALA A 121 17.84 -17.70 47.14
C ALA A 121 17.70 -19.23 47.31
N ASP A 122 18.73 -20.08 47.35
CA ASP A 122 20.18 -19.98 47.10
C ASP A 122 20.71 -21.45 46.98
N ALA A 123 22.02 -21.62 46.77
CA ALA A 123 22.83 -22.84 46.78
C ALA A 123 22.80 -23.70 45.48
N GLY A 124 23.95 -24.19 45.00
CA GLY A 124 25.32 -23.90 45.44
C GLY A 124 26.34 -24.98 45.06
N GLY A 125 27.63 -24.64 45.12
CA GLY A 125 28.74 -25.56 44.92
C GLY A 125 29.43 -25.42 43.56
N ALA A 126 30.77 -25.39 43.57
CA ALA A 126 31.61 -25.36 42.39
C ALA A 126 32.34 -26.69 42.21
N THR A 127 32.66 -27.07 40.96
CA THR A 127 34.04 -27.27 40.44
C THR A 127 34.02 -27.89 39.05
N ASP A 128 34.79 -27.31 38.12
CA ASP A 128 35.34 -27.98 36.93
C ASP A 128 36.24 -29.18 37.33
N PRO A 129 36.45 -30.22 36.49
CA PRO A 129 36.98 -30.04 35.12
C PRO A 129 36.47 -30.98 34.01
N ALA A 130 36.88 -30.65 32.78
CA ALA A 130 36.56 -31.35 31.54
C ALA A 130 37.18 -32.76 31.36
N MET A 131 36.51 -33.57 30.53
CA MET A 131 37.10 -34.67 29.74
C MET A 131 36.34 -34.86 28.41
N THR A 132 36.99 -35.49 27.43
CA THR A 132 36.53 -35.65 26.03
C THR A 132 35.62 -36.87 25.80
N PRO A 133 34.94 -36.98 24.63
CA PRO A 133 33.81 -37.90 24.45
C PRO A 133 34.21 -39.36 24.14
N ALA A 134 33.27 -40.27 24.39
CA ALA A 134 33.29 -41.66 23.93
C ALA A 134 31.96 -42.00 23.22
N ALA A 135 32.03 -42.89 22.23
CA ALA A 135 30.89 -43.41 21.48
C ALA A 135 30.57 -44.88 21.85
N ALA A 136 29.62 -45.49 21.15
CA ALA A 136 29.08 -46.85 21.31
C ALA A 136 27.98 -46.99 22.41
N GLU A 137 26.96 -47.84 22.27
CA GLU A 137 26.50 -48.59 21.07
C GLU A 137 24.98 -48.89 21.16
N ALA A 138 24.43 -49.59 20.17
CA ALA A 138 23.00 -49.90 20.08
C ALA A 138 22.50 -50.93 21.12
N SER A 139 21.22 -50.86 21.47
CA SER A 139 20.46 -51.95 22.10
C SER A 139 18.95 -51.79 21.84
N ASP A 140 18.42 -52.64 20.96
CA ASP A 140 16.99 -52.85 20.69
C ASP A 140 16.49 -54.07 21.50
N PRO A 141 15.31 -53.99 22.14
CA PRO A 141 14.44 -55.18 22.12
C PRO A 141 12.93 -54.88 21.97
N THR A 142 12.45 -54.84 20.73
CA THR A 142 11.49 -55.81 20.17
C THR A 142 10.28 -56.24 21.06
N VAL A 143 9.12 -55.65 20.74
CA VAL A 143 7.76 -56.26 20.69
C VAL A 143 7.09 -56.80 21.97
N ALA A 144 6.06 -56.08 22.42
CA ALA A 144 4.69 -56.57 22.71
C ALA A 144 3.74 -55.36 22.95
N ALA A 145 2.42 -55.36 22.77
CA ALA A 145 1.45 -56.07 21.92
C ALA A 145 0.04 -55.63 22.42
N ALA A 146 -0.78 -55.03 21.54
CA ALA A 146 -2.24 -54.83 21.63
C ALA A 146 -2.92 -54.23 22.90
N SER A 147 -3.72 -53.18 22.68
CA SER A 147 -4.98 -52.94 23.40
C SER A 147 -5.93 -52.12 22.52
N ASP A 148 -7.17 -52.57 22.37
CA ASP A 148 -8.19 -51.90 21.55
C ASP A 148 -8.72 -50.62 22.22
N SER A 149 -8.99 -49.60 21.41
CA SER A 149 -9.90 -48.48 21.76
C SER A 149 -10.46 -47.80 20.50
N PRO A 150 -11.65 -47.18 20.57
CA PRO A 150 -12.47 -46.97 19.37
C PRO A 150 -12.03 -45.81 18.47
N LYS A 151 -12.16 -46.02 17.17
CA LYS A 151 -11.93 -45.05 16.10
C LYS A 151 -12.91 -43.85 16.16
N PRO A 152 -12.43 -42.59 16.26
CA PRO A 152 -13.22 -41.39 15.94
C PRO A 152 -13.59 -41.34 14.44
N PRO A 153 -14.63 -40.59 14.03
CA PRO A 153 -15.00 -40.51 12.62
C PRO A 153 -13.85 -39.96 11.76
N THR A 154 -13.69 -40.54 10.58
CA THR A 154 -12.74 -40.03 9.58
C THR A 154 -13.28 -38.73 9.01
N GLU A 155 -12.77 -37.60 9.48
CA GLU A 155 -12.83 -36.37 8.70
C GLU A 155 -12.05 -36.59 7.40
N THR A 156 -12.67 -36.22 6.27
CA THR A 156 -11.97 -36.21 4.98
C THR A 156 -11.03 -35.01 4.97
N THR A 157 -9.82 -35.20 5.50
CA THR A 157 -8.71 -34.30 5.20
C THR A 157 -8.41 -34.42 3.71
N THR A 158 -9.07 -33.58 2.90
CA THR A 158 -8.63 -33.28 1.55
C THR A 158 -7.18 -32.84 1.66
N ALA A 159 -6.26 -33.64 1.12
CA ALA A 159 -4.87 -33.24 1.05
C ALA A 159 -4.81 -31.89 0.31
N PRO A 160 -3.99 -30.91 0.76
CA PRO A 160 -3.77 -29.71 -0.02
C PRO A 160 -3.36 -30.11 -1.43
N GLU A 161 -4.03 -29.58 -2.45
CA GLU A 161 -3.49 -29.66 -3.80
C GLU A 161 -2.09 -29.05 -3.77
N ALA A 162 -1.12 -29.74 -4.38
CA ALA A 162 0.22 -29.22 -4.54
C ALA A 162 0.22 -28.11 -5.59
N GLY A 163 -0.39 -26.97 -5.24
CA GLY A 163 -0.23 -25.72 -5.97
C GLY A 163 1.26 -25.40 -6.03
N GLY A 164 1.80 -25.36 -7.25
CA GLY A 164 3.23 -25.18 -7.48
C GLY A 164 3.75 -23.83 -7.00
N GLU A 165 5.05 -23.63 -7.21
CA GLU A 165 5.81 -22.43 -6.80
C GLU A 165 5.20 -21.09 -7.30
N ASP A 166 4.30 -21.14 -8.29
CA ASP A 166 3.59 -19.99 -8.82
C ASP A 166 2.37 -19.50 -7.99
N SER A 167 1.88 -20.25 -7.00
CA SER A 167 0.67 -19.89 -6.26
C SER A 167 0.83 -18.63 -5.38
N TRP A 168 -0.10 -17.68 -5.45
CA TRP A 168 -0.07 -16.45 -4.65
C TRP A 168 -0.04 -16.67 -3.12
N ALA A 169 -0.68 -17.74 -2.64
CA ALA A 169 -0.73 -18.10 -1.23
C ALA A 169 0.65 -18.46 -0.63
N THR A 170 1.68 -18.64 -1.45
CA THR A 170 3.07 -18.81 -1.00
C THR A 170 3.74 -17.48 -0.61
N LEU A 171 3.23 -16.34 -1.07
CA LEU A 171 3.79 -15.01 -0.83
C LEU A 171 2.97 -14.20 0.18
N ILE A 172 1.65 -14.27 0.07
CA ILE A 172 0.70 -13.44 0.83
C ILE A 172 -0.50 -14.27 1.29
N THR A 173 -1.09 -13.91 2.43
CA THR A 173 -2.28 -14.57 2.99
C THR A 173 -3.52 -13.69 2.82
N ALA A 174 -4.72 -14.25 2.92
CA ALA A 174 -5.97 -13.47 2.98
C ALA A 174 -5.97 -12.44 4.12
N ALA A 175 -5.35 -12.75 5.26
CA ALA A 175 -5.21 -11.81 6.37
C ALA A 175 -4.32 -10.60 6.00
N THR A 176 -3.17 -10.86 5.37
CA THR A 176 -2.25 -9.80 4.91
C THR A 176 -2.87 -8.95 3.80
N ILE A 177 -3.68 -9.56 2.93
CA ILE A 177 -4.50 -8.87 1.92
C ILE A 177 -5.49 -7.91 2.58
N ASP A 178 -6.30 -8.40 3.53
CA ASP A 178 -7.29 -7.55 4.21
C ASP A 178 -6.62 -6.47 5.08
N GLU A 179 -5.40 -6.71 5.61
CA GLU A 179 -4.59 -5.70 6.29
C GLU A 179 -4.08 -4.58 5.36
N GLU A 180 -3.55 -4.90 4.18
CA GLU A 180 -3.16 -3.88 3.18
C GLU A 180 -4.39 -3.09 2.68
N VAL A 181 -5.49 -3.78 2.38
CA VAL A 181 -6.74 -3.14 1.93
C VAL A 181 -7.29 -2.22 3.03
N LYS A 182 -7.26 -2.63 4.29
CA LYS A 182 -7.63 -1.79 5.44
C LYS A 182 -6.69 -0.60 5.63
N SER A 183 -5.38 -0.80 5.46
CA SER A 183 -4.37 0.27 5.49
C SER A 183 -4.66 1.34 4.44
N ILE A 184 -4.93 0.91 3.20
CA ILE A 184 -5.26 1.80 2.08
C ILE A 184 -6.62 2.49 2.29
N ARG A 185 -7.66 1.78 2.74
CA ARG A 185 -8.97 2.38 3.09
C ARG A 185 -8.82 3.49 4.13
N ASN A 186 -8.16 3.20 5.26
CA ASN A 186 -7.94 4.17 6.32
C ASN A 186 -7.19 5.42 5.80
N PHE A 187 -6.11 5.21 5.05
CA PHE A 187 -5.34 6.30 4.46
C PHE A 187 -6.19 7.17 3.53
N LEU A 188 -6.99 6.55 2.64
CA LEU A 188 -7.85 7.30 1.72
C LEU A 188 -8.94 8.06 2.48
N ASN A 189 -9.64 7.41 3.43
CA ASN A 189 -10.65 8.02 4.29
C ASN A 189 -10.13 9.29 5.01
N GLU A 190 -8.93 9.24 5.59
CA GLU A 190 -8.31 10.40 6.26
C GLU A 190 -7.95 11.54 5.30
N ASN A 191 -7.81 11.25 4.00
CA ASN A 191 -7.18 12.16 3.05
C ASN A 191 -8.11 12.73 1.98
N VAL A 192 -9.07 11.97 1.45
CA VAL A 192 -9.85 12.36 0.26
C VAL A 192 -10.98 13.32 0.58
N HIS A 193 -11.59 13.28 1.77
CA HIS A 193 -12.77 14.08 2.14
C HIS A 193 -12.53 15.57 2.37
N SER A 194 -11.31 16.08 2.12
CA SER A 194 -11.10 17.53 2.12
C SER A 194 -10.03 17.96 1.12
N VAL A 195 -10.26 19.11 0.49
CA VAL A 195 -9.29 19.74 -0.41
C VAL A 195 -7.95 20.04 0.28
N GLY A 196 -7.96 20.26 1.60
CA GLY A 196 -6.74 20.50 2.39
C GLY A 196 -5.88 19.24 2.54
N THR A 197 -6.47 18.16 3.07
CA THR A 197 -5.81 16.87 3.29
C THR A 197 -5.36 16.25 1.97
N PHE A 198 -6.23 16.23 0.96
CA PHE A 198 -5.91 15.79 -0.41
C PHE A 198 -4.72 16.58 -0.99
N ASN A 199 -4.69 17.90 -0.78
CA ASN A 199 -3.59 18.73 -1.24
C ASN A 199 -2.24 18.42 -0.57
N SER A 200 -2.22 17.83 0.63
CA SER A 200 -0.99 17.34 1.27
C SER A 200 -0.59 15.92 0.84
N SER A 201 -1.52 15.09 0.37
CA SER A 201 -1.30 13.64 0.21
C SER A 201 -1.40 13.09 -1.22
N MET A 202 -1.77 13.89 -2.22
CA MET A 202 -1.96 13.42 -3.62
C MET A 202 -0.77 12.69 -4.26
N LEU A 203 0.45 12.82 -3.73
CA LEU A 203 1.61 12.07 -4.23
C LEU A 203 1.68 10.63 -3.69
N MET A 204 1.00 10.37 -2.56
CA MET A 204 0.90 9.06 -1.91
C MET A 204 -0.40 8.31 -2.26
N ILE A 205 -1.40 9.01 -2.85
CA ILE A 205 -2.64 8.37 -3.32
C ILE A 205 -2.37 7.39 -4.48
N PRO A 206 -1.67 7.74 -5.57
CA PRO A 206 -1.50 6.85 -6.72
C PRO A 206 -0.77 5.52 -6.44
N PRO A 207 0.33 5.47 -5.66
CA PRO A 207 0.96 4.20 -5.26
C PRO A 207 0.01 3.27 -4.50
N LYS A 208 -0.80 3.83 -3.60
CA LYS A 208 -1.77 3.07 -2.80
C LYS A 208 -2.97 2.61 -3.64
N ALA A 209 -3.43 3.41 -4.60
CA ALA A 209 -4.43 2.97 -5.58
C ALA A 209 -3.88 1.86 -6.49
N ALA A 210 -2.62 1.93 -6.93
CA ALA A 210 -1.99 0.87 -7.71
C ALA A 210 -1.85 -0.44 -6.91
N ALA A 211 -1.44 -0.34 -5.64
CA ALA A 211 -1.37 -1.47 -4.72
C ALA A 211 -2.76 -2.12 -4.49
N LEU A 212 -3.80 -1.32 -4.25
CA LEU A 212 -5.18 -1.81 -4.12
C LEU A 212 -5.66 -2.53 -5.38
N GLY A 213 -5.39 -1.97 -6.56
CA GLY A 213 -5.73 -2.58 -7.84
C GLY A 213 -5.03 -3.93 -8.04
N ALA A 214 -3.72 -3.99 -7.76
CA ALA A 214 -2.94 -5.23 -7.83
C ALA A 214 -3.43 -6.30 -6.83
N VAL A 215 -3.72 -5.92 -5.58
CA VAL A 215 -4.29 -6.83 -4.56
C VAL A 215 -5.67 -7.34 -4.98
N ALA A 216 -6.48 -6.51 -5.64
CA ALA A 216 -7.77 -6.93 -6.19
C ALA A 216 -7.63 -7.95 -7.34
N VAL A 217 -6.61 -7.86 -8.20
CA VAL A 217 -6.28 -8.93 -9.18
C VAL A 217 -5.93 -10.23 -8.46
N ILE A 218 -4.99 -10.16 -7.49
CA ILE A 218 -4.56 -11.33 -6.71
C ILE A 218 -5.75 -12.02 -6.06
N VAL A 219 -6.65 -11.27 -5.44
CA VAL A 219 -7.85 -11.81 -4.76
C VAL A 219 -8.74 -12.62 -5.69
N MET A 220 -8.84 -12.27 -6.99
CA MET A 220 -9.60 -13.08 -7.96
C MET A 220 -8.99 -14.48 -8.13
N GLU A 221 -7.66 -14.57 -8.15
CA GLU A 221 -6.90 -15.82 -8.34
C GLU A 221 -6.60 -16.57 -7.02
N HIS A 222 -6.64 -15.88 -5.88
CA HIS A 222 -6.20 -16.40 -4.58
C HIS A 222 -7.06 -17.59 -4.10
N PRO A 223 -6.47 -18.69 -3.57
CA PRO A 223 -7.23 -19.87 -3.16
C PRO A 223 -8.03 -19.65 -1.88
N GLU A 224 -7.53 -18.84 -0.94
CA GLU A 224 -8.31 -18.41 0.23
C GLU A 224 -9.28 -17.29 -0.18
N SER A 225 -10.53 -17.37 0.30
CA SER A 225 -11.58 -16.38 -0.01
C SER A 225 -11.64 -15.26 1.03
N VAL A 226 -11.42 -14.02 0.59
CA VAL A 226 -11.72 -12.80 1.37
C VAL A 226 -13.19 -12.40 1.19
N PRO A 227 -13.83 -11.70 2.15
CA PRO A 227 -15.29 -11.47 2.13
C PRO A 227 -15.84 -10.70 0.93
N TRP A 228 -14.98 -10.04 0.16
CA TRP A 228 -15.29 -9.18 -0.99
C TRP A 228 -14.81 -9.77 -2.34
N LYS A 229 -14.33 -11.02 -2.38
CA LYS A 229 -13.74 -11.65 -3.57
C LYS A 229 -14.64 -11.61 -4.81
N ASP A 230 -15.95 -11.83 -4.65
CA ASP A 230 -16.91 -11.81 -5.77
C ASP A 230 -17.04 -10.42 -6.43
N ASP A 231 -16.74 -9.36 -5.68
CA ASP A 231 -16.75 -7.96 -6.15
C ASP A 231 -15.34 -7.42 -6.48
N ALA A 232 -14.29 -8.24 -6.41
CA ALA A 232 -12.91 -7.79 -6.56
C ALA A 232 -12.62 -7.12 -7.92
N LYS A 233 -13.29 -7.52 -9.00
CA LYS A 233 -13.13 -6.85 -10.32
C LYS A 233 -13.62 -5.39 -10.32
N TYR A 234 -14.57 -5.02 -9.47
CA TYR A 234 -15.00 -3.62 -9.31
C TYR A 234 -13.99 -2.84 -8.47
N VAL A 235 -13.42 -3.45 -7.42
CA VAL A 235 -12.34 -2.83 -6.62
C VAL A 235 -11.12 -2.56 -7.52
N ARG A 236 -10.75 -3.52 -8.37
CA ARG A 236 -9.69 -3.43 -9.39
C ARG A 236 -9.90 -2.24 -10.33
N ASP A 237 -11.08 -2.15 -10.94
CA ASP A 237 -11.41 -1.11 -11.91
C ASP A 237 -11.56 0.29 -11.27
N LEU A 238 -12.17 0.41 -10.09
CA LEU A 238 -12.25 1.68 -9.37
C LEU A 238 -10.85 2.20 -8.98
N ALA A 239 -9.96 1.32 -8.52
CA ALA A 239 -8.57 1.65 -8.21
C ALA A 239 -7.77 2.07 -9.47
N LYS A 240 -7.95 1.35 -10.59
CA LYS A 240 -7.45 1.73 -11.92
C LYS A 240 -7.97 3.11 -12.35
N LYS A 241 -9.25 3.40 -12.13
CA LYS A 241 -9.90 4.69 -12.44
C LYS A 241 -9.40 5.85 -11.58
N MET A 242 -8.93 5.62 -10.34
CA MET A 242 -8.25 6.66 -9.56
C MET A 242 -7.00 7.17 -10.28
N ASN A 243 -6.21 6.24 -10.83
CA ASN A 243 -4.94 6.50 -11.53
C ASN A 243 -5.07 6.86 -13.02
N SER A 244 -6.29 6.91 -13.57
CA SER A 244 -6.56 7.24 -14.99
C SER A 244 -6.08 8.62 -15.47
N SER A 245 -5.71 9.52 -14.55
CA SER A 245 -5.11 10.83 -14.88
C SER A 245 -4.27 11.37 -13.73
N VAL A 246 -3.15 12.03 -14.04
CA VAL A 246 -2.23 12.66 -13.06
C VAL A 246 -2.98 13.69 -12.20
N LEU A 247 -3.02 13.44 -10.88
CA LEU A 247 -3.78 14.27 -9.92
C LEU A 247 -3.30 15.71 -9.89
N GLN A 248 -4.23 16.67 -9.99
CA GLN A 248 -3.97 18.10 -9.84
C GLN A 248 -4.41 18.63 -8.46
N ARG A 249 -3.86 19.77 -8.05
CA ARG A 249 -4.27 20.43 -6.80
C ARG A 249 -5.69 20.98 -6.90
N GLY A 250 -6.49 20.79 -5.86
CA GLY A 250 -7.81 21.43 -5.70
C GLY A 250 -9.03 20.50 -5.81
N ALA A 251 -10.22 21.11 -5.70
CA ALA A 251 -11.50 20.42 -5.49
C ALA A 251 -11.92 19.46 -6.60
N LYS A 252 -11.47 19.65 -7.84
CA LYS A 252 -11.90 18.82 -8.98
C LYS A 252 -11.40 17.38 -8.84
N ASP A 253 -10.08 17.19 -8.68
CA ASP A 253 -9.52 15.85 -8.51
C ASP A 253 -9.77 15.29 -7.10
N GLN A 254 -9.83 16.15 -6.08
CA GLN A 254 -10.25 15.73 -4.75
C GLN A 254 -11.63 15.05 -4.80
N LYS A 255 -12.64 15.70 -5.39
CA LYS A 255 -14.00 15.15 -5.49
C LYS A 255 -14.05 13.88 -6.36
N ARG A 256 -13.28 13.82 -7.45
CA ARG A 256 -13.18 12.60 -8.30
C ARG A 256 -12.62 11.41 -7.52
N ILE A 257 -11.59 11.63 -6.70
CA ILE A 257 -10.95 10.55 -5.93
C ILE A 257 -11.80 10.19 -4.70
N GLU A 258 -12.50 11.14 -4.10
CA GLU A 258 -13.54 10.91 -3.08
C GLU A 258 -14.67 10.01 -3.62
N GLU A 259 -15.28 10.36 -4.76
CA GLU A 259 -16.36 9.56 -5.38
C GLU A 259 -15.91 8.12 -5.74
N LEU A 260 -14.66 7.95 -6.17
CA LEU A 260 -14.07 6.63 -6.43
C LEU A 260 -13.74 5.86 -5.14
N TYR A 261 -13.32 6.56 -4.08
CA TYR A 261 -13.06 5.96 -2.77
C TYR A 261 -14.36 5.49 -2.10
N ASP A 262 -15.41 6.31 -2.10
CA ASP A 262 -16.73 5.95 -1.56
C ASP A 262 -17.29 4.69 -2.26
N ALA A 263 -17.10 4.60 -3.59
CA ALA A 263 -17.48 3.41 -4.36
C ALA A 263 -16.64 2.18 -4.00
N VAL A 264 -15.33 2.34 -3.75
CA VAL A 264 -14.44 1.26 -3.25
C VAL A 264 -14.88 0.80 -1.87
N ASP A 265 -15.10 1.72 -0.93
CA ASP A 265 -15.42 1.41 0.45
C ASP A 265 -16.79 0.71 0.58
N ALA A 266 -17.79 1.21 -0.14
CA ALA A 266 -19.10 0.58 -0.26
C ALA A 266 -19.00 -0.84 -0.87
N THR A 267 -18.20 -1.02 -1.92
CA THR A 267 -17.99 -2.33 -2.57
C THR A 267 -17.30 -3.32 -1.63
N LEU A 268 -16.19 -2.93 -0.99
CA LEU A 268 -15.48 -3.74 0.01
C LEU A 268 -16.34 -4.05 1.24
N SER A 269 -17.37 -3.24 1.50
CA SER A 269 -18.39 -3.44 2.55
C SER A 269 -19.63 -4.20 2.04
N ARG A 270 -19.53 -4.89 0.89
CA ARG A 270 -20.62 -5.65 0.22
C ARG A 270 -21.91 -4.87 0.01
N SER A 271 -21.76 -3.56 -0.15
CA SER A 271 -22.82 -2.56 -0.36
C SER A 271 -22.60 -1.84 -1.69
N LYS A 272 -22.10 -2.56 -2.70
CA LYS A 272 -21.69 -2.07 -4.03
C LYS A 272 -22.74 -1.10 -4.61
N PRO A 273 -22.36 0.14 -4.99
CA PRO A 273 -23.29 1.12 -5.50
C PRO A 273 -24.07 0.65 -6.73
N ALA A 274 -25.37 0.94 -6.77
CA ALA A 274 -26.21 0.62 -7.92
C ALA A 274 -25.83 1.50 -9.13
N GLY A 275 -25.70 0.87 -10.31
CA GLY A 275 -25.36 1.57 -11.54
C GLY A 275 -23.88 1.85 -11.77
N LEU A 276 -22.97 1.20 -11.02
CA LEU A 276 -21.58 1.09 -11.47
C LEU A 276 -21.52 0.43 -12.86
N GLU A 277 -20.57 0.88 -13.67
CA GLU A 277 -20.18 0.24 -14.93
C GLU A 277 -19.65 -1.18 -14.65
N GLU A 278 -19.97 -2.14 -15.51
CA GLU A 278 -19.50 -3.51 -15.38
C GLU A 278 -18.04 -3.61 -15.86
N PRO A 279 -17.08 -3.99 -14.99
CA PRO A 279 -15.67 -4.10 -15.38
C PRO A 279 -15.44 -5.22 -16.39
N PRO A 280 -14.35 -5.17 -17.18
CA PRO A 280 -13.84 -6.35 -17.89
C PRO A 280 -13.70 -7.53 -16.93
N GLU A 281 -13.92 -8.77 -17.38
CA GLU A 281 -13.67 -9.93 -16.49
C GLU A 281 -12.19 -9.98 -16.08
N SER A 282 -11.27 -9.78 -17.04
CA SER A 282 -9.83 -9.70 -16.82
C SER A 282 -9.23 -8.38 -17.31
N ASP A 283 -8.46 -7.72 -16.46
CA ASP A 283 -7.35 -6.83 -16.85
C ASP A 283 -6.04 -7.51 -16.44
N SER A 284 -4.95 -7.31 -17.17
CA SER A 284 -3.62 -7.69 -16.68
C SER A 284 -3.09 -6.75 -15.59
N PHE A 285 -2.12 -7.19 -14.79
CA PHE A 285 -1.51 -6.35 -13.75
C PHE A 285 -1.01 -5.00 -14.30
N ALA A 286 -0.34 -4.98 -15.46
CA ALA A 286 0.18 -3.77 -16.07
C ALA A 286 -0.90 -2.78 -16.56
N GLU A 287 -2.12 -3.26 -16.81
CA GLU A 287 -3.28 -2.42 -17.17
C GLU A 287 -4.01 -1.85 -15.94
N VAL A 288 -3.67 -2.30 -14.73
CA VAL A 288 -4.31 -1.92 -13.45
C VAL A 288 -3.36 -1.11 -12.58
N ALA A 289 -2.09 -1.52 -12.51
CA ALA A 289 -1.07 -0.97 -11.66
C ALA A 289 0.17 -0.62 -12.51
N GLU A 290 0.46 0.67 -12.62
CA GLU A 290 1.64 1.15 -13.35
C GLU A 290 2.92 0.84 -12.56
N MET A 291 3.97 0.37 -13.24
CA MET A 291 5.17 -0.20 -12.61
C MET A 291 5.82 0.74 -11.60
N ARG A 292 5.99 2.03 -11.95
CA ARG A 292 6.57 3.05 -11.07
C ARG A 292 5.70 3.32 -9.84
N LEU A 293 4.37 3.20 -9.93
CA LEU A 293 3.50 3.31 -8.76
C LEU A 293 3.67 2.13 -7.80
N LEU A 294 3.91 0.92 -8.30
CA LEU A 294 4.31 -0.23 -7.48
C LEU A 294 5.70 -0.05 -6.87
N MET A 295 6.68 0.45 -7.65
CA MET A 295 8.01 0.80 -7.14
C MET A 295 7.94 1.85 -6.00
N MET A 296 7.06 2.85 -6.10
CA MET A 296 6.85 3.84 -5.03
C MET A 296 6.23 3.23 -3.76
N ARG A 297 5.36 2.21 -3.88
CA ARG A 297 4.83 1.47 -2.71
C ARG A 297 5.88 0.53 -2.11
N MET A 298 6.82 0.01 -2.90
CA MET A 298 8.00 -0.71 -2.40
C MET A 298 9.02 0.22 -1.73
N GLU A 299 9.23 1.45 -2.23
CA GLU A 299 10.04 2.47 -1.55
C GLU A 299 9.43 2.85 -0.18
N GLU A 300 8.10 2.97 -0.11
CA GLU A 300 7.39 3.17 1.15
C GLU A 300 7.65 2.02 2.14
N ALA A 301 7.58 0.76 1.68
CA ALA A 301 7.88 -0.42 2.50
C ALA A 301 9.35 -0.45 2.97
N GLU A 302 10.33 -0.30 2.06
CA GLU A 302 11.77 -0.31 2.38
C GLU A 302 12.11 0.77 3.41
N LYS A 303 11.58 1.98 3.21
CA LYS A 303 11.73 3.09 4.15
C LYS A 303 11.09 2.78 5.49
N ARG A 304 9.85 2.28 5.50
CA ARG A 304 9.12 1.96 6.73
C ARG A 304 9.89 0.94 7.55
N LEU A 305 10.28 -0.20 6.96
CA LEU A 305 11.09 -1.24 7.56
C LEU A 305 12.36 -0.67 8.22
N LYS A 306 13.15 0.13 7.47
CA LYS A 306 14.35 0.82 8.00
C LYS A 306 14.06 1.72 9.20
N THR A 307 13.00 2.54 9.12
CA THR A 307 12.70 3.53 10.18
C THR A 307 11.97 2.96 11.39
N GLU A 308 11.17 1.92 11.21
CA GLU A 308 10.28 1.39 12.24
C GLU A 308 10.82 0.16 12.96
N ALA A 309 11.64 -0.66 12.28
CA ALA A 309 12.19 -1.92 12.79
C ALA A 309 13.72 -2.03 12.63
N GLY A 310 14.42 -0.89 12.52
CA GLY A 310 15.88 -0.82 12.36
C GLY A 310 16.72 -1.15 13.60
N THR A 311 16.15 -1.82 14.61
CA THR A 311 16.85 -2.34 15.80
C THR A 311 16.23 -3.67 16.25
N GLU A 312 16.99 -4.52 16.92
CA GLU A 312 16.55 -5.84 17.41
C GLU A 312 15.27 -5.76 18.25
N GLY A 313 15.20 -4.82 19.20
CA GLY A 313 14.00 -4.59 20.01
C GLY A 313 12.80 -4.15 19.19
N ALA A 314 12.99 -3.25 18.22
CA ALA A 314 11.90 -2.77 17.37
C ALA A 314 11.41 -3.83 16.37
N LEU A 315 12.30 -4.71 15.89
CA LEU A 315 11.92 -5.91 15.13
C LEU A 315 11.09 -6.87 16.00
N GLY A 316 11.52 -7.11 17.25
CA GLY A 316 10.82 -7.93 18.22
C GLY A 316 9.42 -7.45 18.55
N GLU A 317 9.23 -6.13 18.70
CA GLU A 317 7.92 -5.51 18.94
C GLU A 317 7.02 -5.47 17.70
N LYS A 318 7.59 -5.28 16.49
CA LYS A 318 6.83 -4.99 15.26
C LYS A 318 6.80 -6.12 14.23
N LYS A 319 7.05 -7.36 14.64
CA LYS A 319 7.07 -8.55 13.77
C LYS A 319 5.93 -8.59 12.73
N ALA A 320 4.70 -8.31 13.14
CA ALA A 320 3.54 -8.31 12.24
C ALA A 320 3.61 -7.23 11.14
N MET A 321 4.05 -6.01 11.47
CA MET A 321 4.25 -4.93 10.49
C MET A 321 5.38 -5.29 9.51
N VAL A 322 6.46 -5.88 10.00
CA VAL A 322 7.58 -6.32 9.15
C VAL A 322 7.14 -7.44 8.21
N ALA A 323 6.44 -8.45 8.71
CA ALA A 323 5.92 -9.55 7.90
C ALA A 323 4.88 -9.09 6.85
N HIS A 324 4.05 -8.08 7.17
CA HIS A 324 3.11 -7.44 6.26
C HIS A 324 3.83 -6.71 5.11
N GLU A 325 4.68 -5.73 5.43
CA GLU A 325 5.39 -4.92 4.42
C GLU A 325 6.33 -5.79 3.55
N ALA A 326 6.96 -6.80 4.14
CA ALA A 326 7.79 -7.76 3.42
C ALA A 326 6.98 -8.67 2.48
N SER A 327 5.81 -9.15 2.91
CA SER A 327 4.90 -9.90 2.02
C SER A 327 4.43 -9.03 0.84
N MET A 328 4.08 -7.76 1.11
CA MET A 328 3.70 -6.80 0.07
C MET A 328 4.84 -6.49 -0.90
N MET A 329 6.07 -6.34 -0.41
CA MET A 329 7.26 -6.14 -1.24
C MET A 329 7.55 -7.36 -2.14
N ALA A 330 7.46 -8.58 -1.59
CA ALA A 330 7.60 -9.82 -2.36
C ALA A 330 6.55 -9.95 -3.47
N VAL A 331 5.29 -9.62 -3.16
CA VAL A 331 4.18 -9.61 -4.13
C VAL A 331 4.42 -8.60 -5.25
N MET A 332 4.78 -7.36 -4.93
CA MET A 332 5.03 -6.33 -5.96
C MET A 332 6.25 -6.68 -6.82
N ALA A 333 7.30 -7.26 -6.23
CA ALA A 333 8.46 -7.76 -6.96
C ALA A 333 8.09 -8.88 -7.95
N LYS A 334 7.22 -9.82 -7.57
CA LYS A 334 6.65 -10.83 -8.49
C LYS A 334 5.79 -10.21 -9.59
N ILE A 335 5.03 -9.17 -9.28
CA ILE A 335 4.17 -8.50 -10.27
C ILE A 335 5.03 -7.83 -11.35
N VAL A 336 6.02 -7.02 -10.97
CA VAL A 336 6.81 -6.25 -11.94
C VAL A 336 7.74 -7.12 -12.80
N SER A 337 8.07 -8.36 -12.37
CA SER A 337 8.81 -9.32 -13.20
C SER A 337 7.95 -10.01 -14.28
N MET A 338 6.63 -9.81 -14.28
CA MET A 338 5.75 -10.45 -15.27
C MET A 338 5.96 -9.90 -16.69
N PRO A 339 5.87 -10.74 -17.74
CA PRO A 339 6.04 -10.32 -19.13
C PRO A 339 5.13 -9.16 -19.59
N ALA A 340 3.99 -8.95 -18.93
CA ALA A 340 3.08 -7.84 -19.20
C ALA A 340 3.71 -6.44 -19.01
N TYR A 341 4.80 -6.32 -18.24
CA TYR A 341 5.56 -5.08 -18.08
C TYR A 341 6.66 -4.88 -19.14
N GLY A 342 6.80 -5.80 -20.11
CA GLY A 342 7.74 -5.68 -21.23
C GLY A 342 9.13 -6.28 -20.99
N TYR A 343 9.53 -6.52 -19.73
CA TYR A 343 10.85 -7.06 -19.37
C TYR A 343 10.92 -8.60 -19.31
N GLY A 344 9.91 -9.32 -19.81
CA GLY A 344 9.81 -10.78 -19.66
C GLY A 344 10.96 -11.59 -20.28
N ASP A 345 11.60 -11.06 -21.33
CA ASP A 345 12.80 -11.66 -21.96
C ASP A 345 14.13 -11.09 -21.39
N ASP A 346 14.08 -10.07 -20.52
CA ASP A 346 15.26 -9.51 -19.86
C ASP A 346 15.57 -10.28 -18.57
N ALA A 347 16.44 -11.27 -18.70
CA ALA A 347 16.97 -12.09 -17.61
C ALA A 347 17.69 -11.30 -16.51
N LYS A 348 18.16 -10.06 -16.76
CA LYS A 348 18.82 -9.21 -15.77
C LYS A 348 17.82 -8.40 -14.97
N PHE A 349 16.84 -7.77 -15.63
CA PHE A 349 15.73 -7.09 -14.96
C PHE A 349 14.94 -8.07 -14.08
N THR A 350 14.50 -9.20 -14.65
CA THR A 350 13.79 -10.25 -13.89
C THR A 350 14.66 -10.85 -12.79
N GLY A 351 15.99 -10.92 -12.99
CA GLY A 351 16.95 -11.31 -11.95
C GLY A 351 16.95 -10.37 -10.74
N TYR A 352 16.91 -9.05 -10.96
CA TYR A 352 16.79 -8.08 -9.86
C TYR A 352 15.44 -8.18 -9.14
N ALA A 353 14.34 -8.29 -9.88
CA ALA A 353 13.01 -8.44 -9.28
C ALA A 353 12.91 -9.72 -8.42
N ASN A 354 13.46 -10.85 -8.90
CA ASN A 354 13.48 -12.11 -8.16
C ASN A 354 14.38 -12.05 -6.90
N GLU A 355 15.48 -11.29 -6.91
CA GLU A 355 16.31 -11.09 -5.72
C GLU A 355 15.65 -10.17 -4.68
N VAL A 356 14.89 -9.15 -5.10
CA VAL A 356 14.03 -8.36 -4.18
C VAL A 356 12.93 -9.24 -3.58
N LEU A 357 12.26 -10.07 -4.39
CA LEU A 357 11.25 -11.03 -3.94
C LEU A 357 11.83 -11.95 -2.86
N LYS A 358 12.97 -12.59 -3.15
CA LYS A 358 13.63 -13.50 -2.21
C LYS A 358 14.08 -12.79 -0.93
N ALA A 359 14.77 -11.65 -1.04
CA ALA A 359 15.20 -10.89 0.13
C ALA A 359 14.00 -10.42 0.99
N SER A 360 12.84 -10.16 0.36
CA SER A 360 11.59 -9.87 1.08
C SER A 360 11.03 -11.09 1.83
N GLN A 361 11.10 -12.29 1.26
CA GLN A 361 10.77 -13.52 1.99
C GLN A 361 11.75 -13.76 3.16
N ASP A 362 13.04 -13.51 2.97
CA ASP A 362 14.05 -13.64 4.02
C ASP A 362 13.82 -12.62 5.16
N ILE A 363 13.42 -11.37 4.86
CA ILE A 363 12.98 -10.36 5.86
C ILE A 363 11.81 -10.87 6.70
N LYS A 364 10.80 -11.48 6.06
CA LYS A 364 9.62 -12.02 6.74
C LYS A 364 9.99 -13.17 7.69
N ILE A 365 10.78 -14.13 7.22
CA ILE A 365 11.26 -15.28 8.01
C ILE A 365 12.09 -14.79 9.20
N ALA A 366 12.95 -13.80 8.99
CA ALA A 366 13.77 -13.18 10.04
C ALA A 366 12.91 -12.46 11.10
N ALA A 367 11.83 -11.77 10.70
CA ALA A 367 10.90 -11.15 11.64
C ALA A 367 10.12 -12.20 12.44
N GLU A 368 9.61 -13.24 11.79
CA GLU A 368 8.89 -14.34 12.44
C GLU A 368 9.77 -15.05 13.48
N SER A 369 11.01 -15.41 13.13
CA SER A 369 11.98 -16.03 14.04
C SER A 369 12.52 -15.07 15.11
N GLY A 370 12.68 -13.79 14.80
CA GLY A 370 13.38 -12.79 15.63
C GLY A 370 14.88 -12.67 15.32
N ASP A 371 15.34 -13.20 14.20
CA ASP A 371 16.73 -13.08 13.74
C ASP A 371 17.01 -11.67 13.18
N PHE A 372 17.45 -10.75 14.05
CA PHE A 372 17.79 -9.39 13.63
C PHE A 372 18.97 -9.35 12.64
N ALA A 373 19.94 -10.27 12.74
CA ALA A 373 21.08 -10.31 11.82
C ALA A 373 20.66 -10.77 10.41
N GLY A 374 19.78 -11.77 10.33
CA GLY A 374 19.13 -12.18 9.08
C GLY A 374 18.30 -11.04 8.47
N TYR A 375 17.56 -10.30 9.30
CA TYR A 375 16.79 -9.12 8.88
C TYR A 375 17.68 -8.01 8.30
N GLU A 376 18.76 -7.61 8.98
CA GLU A 376 19.71 -6.61 8.47
C GLU A 376 20.38 -7.04 7.16
N SER A 377 20.76 -8.33 7.06
CA SER A 377 21.35 -8.90 5.85
C SER A 377 20.38 -8.86 4.66
N ALA A 378 19.13 -9.24 4.88
CA ALA A 378 18.10 -9.24 3.84
C ALA A 378 17.67 -7.81 3.44
N MET A 379 17.52 -6.89 4.40
CA MET A 379 17.31 -5.46 4.13
C MET A 379 18.45 -4.83 3.33
N THR A 380 19.70 -5.24 3.60
CA THR A 380 20.87 -4.82 2.80
C THR A 380 20.77 -5.33 1.37
N ARG A 381 20.38 -6.59 1.17
CA ARG A 381 20.16 -7.18 -0.18
C ARG A 381 19.05 -6.48 -0.97
N VAL A 382 17.92 -6.15 -0.34
CA VAL A 382 16.88 -5.31 -0.97
C VAL A 382 17.48 -3.99 -1.45
N SER A 383 18.10 -3.22 -0.54
CA SER A 383 18.58 -1.87 -0.85
C SER A 383 19.70 -1.85 -1.90
N THR A 384 20.60 -2.83 -1.87
CA THR A 384 21.63 -3.03 -2.91
C THR A 384 20.99 -3.39 -4.26
N THR A 385 19.98 -4.26 -4.28
CA THR A 385 19.31 -4.67 -5.52
C THR A 385 18.49 -3.53 -6.13
N CYS A 386 17.76 -2.77 -5.32
CA CYS A 386 17.11 -1.52 -5.71
C CYS A 386 18.13 -0.52 -6.31
N SER A 387 19.32 -0.39 -5.71
CA SER A 387 20.36 0.52 -6.19
C SER A 387 20.98 0.07 -7.52
N ASN A 388 21.20 -1.23 -7.69
CA ASN A 388 21.75 -1.81 -8.92
C ASN A 388 20.74 -1.70 -10.07
N CYS A 389 19.49 -2.14 -9.85
CA CYS A 389 18.42 -2.05 -10.85
C CYS A 389 18.17 -0.60 -11.29
N HIS A 390 18.18 0.37 -10.37
CA HIS A 390 18.09 1.79 -10.72
C HIS A 390 19.36 2.38 -11.34
N SER A 391 20.52 1.72 -11.23
CA SER A 391 21.74 2.15 -11.93
C SER A 391 21.73 1.73 -13.40
N ASP A 392 21.03 0.65 -13.72
CA ASP A 392 20.86 0.14 -15.07
C ASP A 392 19.61 0.71 -15.78
N TYR A 393 18.43 0.64 -15.16
CA TYR A 393 17.13 0.79 -15.85
C TYR A 393 16.34 2.06 -15.52
N LYS A 394 16.82 2.95 -14.65
CA LYS A 394 16.02 4.08 -14.12
C LYS A 394 15.58 5.13 -15.16
N ASN A 395 16.20 5.14 -16.35
CA ASN A 395 15.93 6.11 -17.41
C ASN A 395 15.39 5.47 -18.70
N ASP A 396 15.10 4.16 -18.65
CA ASP A 396 14.47 3.38 -19.73
C ASP A 396 12.93 3.38 -19.58
#